data_AF-A0A0M0TDT9-F1
#
_entry.id   AF-A0A0M0TDT9-F1
#
_cell.length_a   1.000
_cell.length_b   1.000
_cell.length_c   1.000
_cell.angle_alpha   90.00
_cell.angle_beta   90.00
_cell.angle_gamma   90.00
#
_symmetry.space_group_name_H-M   'P 1'
#
loop_
_entity.id
_entity.type
_entity.pdbx_description
1 polymer ?
#
loop_
_entity_poly.entity_id
_entity_poly.type
_entity_poly.pdbx_seq_one_letter_code
_entity_poly.pdbx_strand_id
1 'polypeptide(L)'
;MGNEKKVVFFIILIVSIFTAFIGFIVHVINVELLMPYIRSEVNNVSVLPSWDVRYLAAFTSIETGFGITILYIFIKRGMPTSNSFTRGIIMWLLELAIMGRLVRQPLMDFAIGNSFLISILQNSISWINWFFICLITTFLYDYLIKLWCKNNNG
;
A
#
# COMPACT_ATOMS: atom_id res chain seq x y z
N MET A 1 21.86 -13.60 -20.22
CA MET A 1 20.57 -14.20 -19.79
C MET A 1 20.49 -14.58 -18.30
N GLY A 2 21.49 -15.22 -17.67
CA GLY A 2 21.41 -15.63 -16.26
C GLY A 2 21.52 -14.50 -15.23
N ASN A 3 22.40 -13.52 -15.45
CA ASN A 3 22.61 -12.40 -14.50
C ASN A 3 21.48 -11.36 -14.53
N GLU A 4 20.88 -11.08 -15.68
CA GLU A 4 19.79 -10.10 -15.80
C GLU A 4 18.56 -10.54 -15.00
N LYS A 5 18.19 -11.82 -15.09
CA LYS A 5 17.08 -12.39 -14.31
C LYS A 5 17.33 -12.29 -12.80
N LYS A 6 18.57 -12.52 -12.35
CA LYS A 6 18.96 -12.38 -10.95
C LYS A 6 18.84 -10.93 -10.47
N VAL A 7 19.24 -9.96 -11.30
CA VAL A 7 19.16 -8.54 -10.93
C VAL A 7 17.71 -8.05 -10.90
N VAL A 8 16.88 -8.42 -11.88
CA VAL A 8 15.45 -8.08 -11.85
C VAL A 8 14.77 -8.67 -10.63
N PHE A 9 15.09 -9.92 -10.28
CA PHE A 9 14.60 -10.54 -9.06
C PHE A 9 15.06 -9.78 -7.80
N PHE A 10 16.31 -9.32 -7.76
CA PHE A 10 16.82 -8.51 -6.66
C PHE A 10 16.11 -7.16 -6.55
N ILE A 11 15.81 -6.49 -7.67
CA ILE A 11 15.00 -5.26 -7.70
C ILE A 11 13.61 -5.53 -7.12
N ILE A 12 12.97 -6.64 -7.51
CA ILE A 12 11.65 -7.03 -6.97
C ILE A 12 11.72 -7.18 -5.45
N LEU A 13 12.74 -7.87 -4.92
CA LEU A 13 12.92 -8.03 -3.48
C LEU A 13 13.12 -6.69 -2.76
N ILE A 14 13.99 -5.82 -3.28
CA ILE A 14 14.22 -4.49 -2.69
C ILE A 14 12.93 -3.68 -2.64
N VAL A 15 12.21 -3.62 -3.77
CA VAL A 15 10.94 -2.88 -3.86
C VAL A 15 9.94 -3.46 -2.86
N SER A 16 9.82 -4.79 -2.79
CA SER A 16 8.88 -5.47 -1.88
C SER A 16 9.16 -5.14 -0.41
N ILE A 17 10.43 -5.22 0.01
CA ILE A 17 10.84 -4.90 1.39
C ILE A 17 10.59 -3.43 1.70
N PHE A 18 10.93 -2.52 0.78
CA PHE A 18 10.75 -1.09 0.99
C PHE A 18 9.27 -0.69 1.05
N THR A 19 8.46 -1.24 0.16
CA THR A 19 7.00 -1.08 0.15
C THR A 19 6.38 -1.61 1.45
N ALA A 20 6.80 -2.80 1.91
CA ALA A 20 6.35 -3.37 3.17
C ALA A 20 6.72 -2.50 4.38
N PHE A 21 7.93 -1.95 4.40
CA PHE A 21 8.41 -1.08 5.47
C PHE A 21 7.62 0.24 5.53
N ILE A 22 7.40 0.88 4.38
CA ILE A 22 6.56 2.09 4.30
C ILE A 22 5.13 1.78 4.74
N GLY A 23 4.56 0.68 4.24
CA GLY A 23 3.23 0.25 4.62
C GLY A 23 3.09 0.04 6.13
N PHE A 24 4.13 -0.51 6.75
CA PHE A 24 4.18 -0.69 8.21
C PHE A 24 4.28 0.63 8.97
N ILE A 25 5.15 1.56 8.57
CA ILE A 25 5.25 2.89 9.19
C ILE A 25 3.89 3.61 9.13
N VAL A 26 3.29 3.61 7.95
CA VAL A 26 1.99 4.25 7.71
C VAL A 26 0.89 3.58 8.54
N HIS A 27 0.93 2.26 8.69
CA HIS A 27 0.04 1.52 9.58
C HIS A 27 0.20 1.93 11.05
N VAL A 28 1.44 2.04 11.56
CA VAL A 28 1.72 2.46 12.93
C VAL A 28 1.18 3.87 13.18
N ILE A 29 1.45 4.83 12.29
CA ILE A 29 0.92 6.21 12.41
C ILE A 29 -0.60 6.21 12.52
N ASN A 30 -1.28 5.41 11.68
CA ASN A 30 -2.73 5.30 11.71
C ASN A 30 -3.24 4.76 13.06
N VAL A 31 -2.64 3.67 13.53
CA VAL A 31 -3.05 2.99 14.76
C VAL A 31 -2.77 3.81 16.02
N GLU A 32 -1.66 4.56 16.06
CA GLU A 32 -1.21 5.26 17.27
C GLU A 32 -1.68 6.70 17.40
N LEU A 33 -1.81 7.44 16.30
CA LEU A 33 -2.24 8.83 16.35
C LEU A 33 -3.71 8.99 16.01
N LEU A 34 -4.14 8.34 14.94
CA LEU A 34 -5.37 8.74 14.26
C LEU A 34 -6.60 7.97 14.74
N MET A 35 -6.46 6.66 14.97
CA MET A 35 -7.53 5.86 15.56
C MET A 35 -7.91 6.34 16.98
N PRO A 36 -6.96 6.72 17.86
CA PRO A 36 -7.29 7.33 19.14
C PRO A 36 -8.03 8.67 19.01
N TYR A 37 -7.67 9.51 18.05
CA TYR A 37 -8.38 10.77 17.77
C TYR A 37 -9.83 10.51 17.30
N ILE A 38 -10.05 9.56 16.41
CA ILE A 38 -11.41 9.21 15.98
C ILE A 38 -12.23 8.63 17.16
N ARG A 39 -11.58 7.84 18.04
CA ARG A 39 -12.24 7.28 19.23
C ARG A 39 -12.61 8.33 20.28
N SER A 40 -11.85 9.43 20.40
CA SER A 40 -12.26 10.52 21.30
C SER A 40 -13.49 11.26 20.79
N GLU A 41 -13.73 11.25 19.48
CA GLU A 41 -14.92 11.86 18.85
C GLU A 41 -16.12 10.90 18.75
N VAL A 42 -15.88 9.59 18.75
CA VAL A 42 -16.91 8.55 18.59
C VAL A 42 -16.85 7.59 19.79
N ASN A 43 -17.78 7.77 20.74
CA ASN A 43 -17.90 6.92 21.94
C ASN A 43 -17.98 5.41 21.57
N ASN A 44 -17.28 4.57 22.34
CA ASN A 44 -17.36 3.08 22.36
C ASN A 44 -16.63 2.26 21.27
N VAL A 45 -15.29 2.35 21.16
CA VAL A 45 -14.51 1.30 20.47
C VAL A 45 -13.40 0.75 21.38
N SER A 46 -13.47 -0.54 21.71
CA SER A 46 -12.78 -1.18 22.84
C SER A 46 -11.55 -2.04 22.49
N VAL A 47 -11.02 -2.00 21.27
CA VAL A 47 -9.85 -2.83 20.92
C VAL A 47 -8.57 -1.99 20.92
N LEU A 48 -7.75 -2.12 21.96
CA LEU A 48 -6.42 -1.53 22.01
C LEU A 48 -5.47 -2.31 21.09
N PRO A 49 -4.67 -1.64 20.24
CA PRO A 49 -3.62 -2.31 19.49
C PRO A 49 -2.59 -2.91 20.45
N SER A 50 -2.27 -4.20 20.29
CA SER A 50 -1.20 -4.84 21.04
C SER A 50 0.12 -4.67 20.30
N TRP A 51 1.10 -4.08 21.00
CA TRP A 51 2.46 -3.96 20.52
C TRP A 51 3.24 -5.29 20.54
N ASP A 52 2.70 -6.35 21.17
CA ASP A 52 3.37 -7.64 21.34
C ASP A 52 3.59 -8.35 20.00
N VAL A 53 2.75 -8.07 19.00
CA VAL A 53 2.81 -8.70 17.68
C VAL A 53 3.52 -7.84 16.62
N ARG A 54 4.15 -6.71 16.99
CA ARG A 54 4.74 -5.77 16.00
C ARG A 54 5.75 -6.40 15.05
N TYR A 55 6.59 -7.29 15.58
CA TYR A 55 7.67 -7.91 14.81
C TYR A 55 7.10 -8.95 13.85
N LEU A 56 6.08 -9.68 14.29
CA LEU A 56 5.36 -10.63 13.46
C LEU A 56 4.56 -9.90 12.35
N ALA A 57 3.92 -8.78 12.68
CA ALA A 57 3.22 -7.94 11.73
C ALA A 57 4.17 -7.32 10.69
N ALA A 58 5.36 -6.85 11.12
CA ALA A 58 6.38 -6.33 10.21
C ALA A 58 6.99 -7.43 9.32
N PHE A 59 7.15 -8.64 9.84
CA PHE A 59 7.65 -9.77 9.04
C PHE A 59 6.62 -10.21 7.99
N THR A 60 5.36 -10.33 8.40
CA THR A 60 4.26 -10.73 7.49
C THR A 60 3.91 -9.65 6.48
N SER A 61 4.19 -8.36 6.75
CA SER A 61 3.95 -7.29 5.76
C SER A 61 4.81 -7.39 4.50
N ILE A 62 5.91 -8.16 4.52
CA ILE A 62 6.73 -8.47 3.35
C ILE A 62 5.89 -9.19 2.28
N GLU A 63 4.95 -10.06 2.70
CA GLU A 63 4.01 -10.74 1.80
C GLU A 63 3.20 -9.71 0.99
N THR A 64 2.65 -8.71 1.68
CA THR A 64 1.90 -7.62 1.06
C THR A 64 2.80 -6.83 0.09
N GLY A 65 4.02 -6.47 0.50
CA GLY A 65 4.97 -5.76 -0.36
C GLY A 65 5.31 -6.53 -1.63
N PHE A 66 5.45 -7.85 -1.53
CA PHE A 66 5.68 -8.73 -2.67
C PHE A 66 4.47 -8.78 -3.62
N GLY A 67 3.27 -8.97 -3.06
CA GLY A 67 2.01 -8.97 -3.83
C GLY A 67 1.82 -7.69 -4.63
N ILE A 68 1.98 -6.53 -3.99
CA ILE A 68 1.85 -5.21 -4.64
C ILE A 68 2.91 -5.05 -5.74
N THR A 69 4.14 -5.49 -5.51
CA THR A 69 5.22 -5.39 -6.51
C THR A 69 4.90 -6.24 -7.75
N ILE A 70 4.36 -7.45 -7.56
CA ILE A 70 3.91 -8.31 -8.66
C ILE A 70 2.74 -7.65 -9.42
N LEU A 71 1.74 -7.13 -8.70
CA LEU A 71 0.62 -6.43 -9.30
C LEU A 71 1.12 -5.27 -10.17
N TYR A 72 2.09 -4.49 -9.67
CA TYR A 72 2.68 -3.42 -10.44
C TYR A 72 3.34 -3.89 -11.73
N ILE A 73 4.04 -5.03 -11.71
CA ILE A 73 4.65 -5.61 -12.92
C ILE A 73 3.58 -5.92 -13.97
N PHE A 74 2.43 -6.48 -13.56
CA PHE A 74 1.32 -6.73 -14.47
C PHE A 74 0.73 -5.44 -15.03
N ILE A 75 0.52 -4.42 -14.18
CA ILE A 75 0.03 -3.10 -14.62
C ILE A 75 1.00 -2.47 -15.61
N LYS A 76 2.31 -2.49 -15.32
CA LYS A 76 3.36 -1.95 -16.21
C LYS A 76 3.36 -2.65 -17.58
N ARG A 77 3.16 -3.97 -17.61
CA ARG A 77 3.06 -4.74 -18.87
C ARG A 77 1.78 -4.42 -19.64
N GLY A 78 0.66 -4.22 -18.95
CA GLY A 78 -0.62 -3.86 -19.58
C GLY A 78 -0.68 -2.40 -20.04
N MET A 79 0.12 -1.51 -19.45
CA MET A 79 0.11 -0.06 -19.71
C MET A 79 1.51 0.50 -20.00
N PRO A 80 2.20 0.03 -21.05
CA PRO A 80 3.60 0.36 -21.30
C PRO A 80 3.85 1.84 -21.63
N THR A 81 2.85 2.54 -22.18
CA THR A 81 2.94 3.95 -22.57
C THR A 81 2.59 4.93 -21.45
N SER A 82 2.03 4.43 -20.35
CA SER A 82 1.61 5.27 -19.22
C SER A 82 2.77 5.59 -18.29
N ASN A 83 2.79 6.80 -17.75
CA ASN A 83 3.79 7.20 -16.75
C ASN A 83 3.55 6.46 -15.41
N SER A 84 4.56 6.49 -14.53
CA SER A 84 4.55 5.76 -13.25
C SER A 84 3.47 6.28 -12.28
N PHE A 85 3.11 7.57 -12.39
CA PHE A 85 2.06 8.19 -11.58
C PHE A 85 0.67 7.64 -11.93
N THR A 86 0.31 7.62 -13.22
CA THR A 86 -0.95 7.03 -13.71
C THR A 86 -1.05 5.55 -13.34
N ARG A 87 0.03 4.79 -13.51
CA ARG A 87 0.06 3.37 -13.09
C ARG A 87 -0.12 3.20 -11.58
N GLY A 88 0.42 4.11 -10.77
CA GLY A 88 0.23 4.10 -9.32
C GLY A 88 -1.19 4.46 -8.88
N ILE A 89 -1.86 5.41 -9.55
CA ILE A 89 -3.29 5.70 -9.32
C ILE A 89 -4.14 4.47 -9.62
N ILE A 90 -3.88 3.80 -10.75
CA ILE A 90 -4.65 2.60 -11.14
C ILE A 90 -4.41 1.47 -10.15
N MET A 91 -3.16 1.24 -9.75
CA MET A 91 -2.83 0.25 -8.73
C MET A 91 -3.56 0.55 -7.41
N TRP A 92 -3.56 1.81 -6.98
CA TRP A 92 -4.27 2.25 -5.78
C TRP A 92 -5.78 1.96 -5.84
N LEU A 93 -6.45 2.32 -6.94
CA LEU A 93 -7.87 2.07 -7.11
C LEU A 93 -8.19 0.57 -7.15
N LEU A 94 -7.35 -0.23 -7.82
CA LEU A 94 -7.50 -1.69 -7.88
C LEU A 94 -7.37 -2.32 -6.50
N GLU A 95 -6.33 -1.95 -5.74
CA GLU A 95 -6.13 -2.46 -4.37
C GLU A 95 -7.32 -2.12 -3.47
N LEU A 96 -7.78 -0.86 -3.48
CA LEU A 96 -8.94 -0.46 -2.69
C LEU A 96 -10.23 -1.18 -3.11
N ALA A 97 -10.43 -1.42 -4.41
CA ALA A 97 -11.59 -2.14 -4.91
C ALA A 97 -11.56 -3.62 -4.49
N ILE A 98 -10.42 -4.30 -4.67
CA ILE A 98 -10.23 -5.72 -4.34
C ILE A 98 -10.42 -5.95 -2.84
N MET A 99 -9.86 -5.07 -2.00
CA MET A 99 -10.03 -5.17 -0.54
C MET A 99 -11.42 -4.74 -0.06
N GLY A 100 -12.31 -4.26 -0.96
CA GLY A 100 -13.63 -3.74 -0.61
C GLY A 100 -13.58 -2.42 0.17
N ARG A 101 -12.43 -1.74 0.23
CA ARG A 101 -12.26 -0.50 0.99
C ARG A 101 -12.74 0.73 0.25
N LEU A 102 -12.88 0.66 -1.08
CA LEU A 102 -13.26 1.82 -1.89
C LEU A 102 -14.71 2.28 -1.66
N VAL A 103 -15.66 1.34 -1.69
CA VAL A 103 -17.10 1.65 -1.59
C VAL A 103 -17.79 0.76 -0.55
N ARG A 104 -17.48 -0.54 -0.56
CA ARG A 104 -18.15 -1.51 0.29
C ARG A 104 -17.96 -1.20 1.78
N GLN A 105 -16.73 -0.96 2.25
CA GLN A 105 -16.47 -0.68 3.66
C GLN A 105 -17.15 0.62 4.15
N PRO A 106 -17.04 1.77 3.47
CA PRO A 106 -17.80 2.96 3.84
C PRO A 106 -19.31 2.76 3.91
N LEU A 107 -19.90 1.99 2.98
CA LEU A 107 -21.33 1.70 2.99
C LEU A 107 -21.72 0.76 4.13
N MET A 108 -20.90 -0.25 4.45
CA MET A 108 -21.13 -1.12 5.59
C MET A 108 -21.05 -0.35 6.91
N ASP A 109 -20.05 0.51 7.07
CA ASP A 109 -19.89 1.35 8.26
C ASP A 109 -21.08 2.30 8.45
N PHE A 110 -21.61 2.87 7.36
CA PHE A 110 -22.84 3.64 7.38
C PHE A 110 -24.06 2.78 7.76
N ALA A 111 -24.17 1.58 7.20
CA ALA A 111 -25.31 0.67 7.44
C ALA A 111 -25.40 0.17 8.89
N ILE A 112 -24.28 0.09 9.62
CA ILE A 112 -24.26 -0.28 11.05
C ILE A 112 -24.57 0.90 11.99
N GLY A 113 -24.86 2.09 11.45
CA GLY A 113 -25.33 3.24 12.22
C GLY A 113 -24.31 4.37 12.40
N ASN A 114 -23.11 4.29 11.80
CA ASN A 114 -22.21 5.44 11.79
C ASN A 114 -22.77 6.54 10.89
N SER A 115 -22.49 7.81 11.22
CA SER A 115 -22.80 8.89 10.28
C SER A 115 -22.01 8.71 8.99
N PHE A 116 -22.57 9.17 7.87
CA PHE A 116 -21.90 9.07 6.57
C PHE A 116 -20.52 9.75 6.60
N LEU A 117 -20.42 10.92 7.25
CA LEU A 117 -19.17 11.66 7.40
C LEU A 117 -18.11 10.85 8.17
N ILE A 118 -18.48 10.23 9.29
CA ILE A 118 -17.57 9.40 10.09
C ILE A 118 -17.11 8.18 9.29
N SER A 119 -18.04 7.52 8.59
CA SER A 119 -17.75 6.35 7.75
C SER A 119 -16.75 6.68 6.64
N ILE A 120 -16.92 7.82 5.96
CA ILE A 120 -15.97 8.29 4.96
C ILE A 120 -14.63 8.65 5.59
N LEU A 121 -14.60 9.36 6.73
CA LEU A 121 -13.37 9.79 7.38
C LEU A 121 -12.54 8.60 7.92
N GLN A 122 -13.19 7.57 8.45
CA GLN A 122 -12.53 6.33 8.87
C GLN A 122 -11.87 5.60 7.68
N ASN A 123 -12.55 5.58 6.53
CA ASN A 123 -12.06 4.87 5.35
C ASN A 123 -11.05 5.67 4.52
N SER A 124 -11.16 7.01 4.49
CA SER A 124 -10.28 7.90 3.72
C SER A 124 -8.83 7.79 4.16
N ILE A 125 -8.59 7.49 5.44
CA ILE A 125 -7.25 7.22 5.96
C ILE A 125 -6.64 6.00 5.27
N SER A 126 -7.42 4.92 5.20
CA SER A 126 -6.98 3.74 4.49
C SER A 126 -6.71 4.07 3.02
N TRP A 127 -7.53 4.92 2.40
CA TRP A 127 -7.32 5.34 1.01
C TRP A 127 -6.01 6.09 0.83
N ILE A 128 -5.74 7.09 1.67
CA ILE A 128 -4.51 7.89 1.64
C ILE A 128 -3.29 6.99 1.85
N ASN A 129 -3.36 6.07 2.80
CA ASN A 129 -2.27 5.14 3.09
C ASN A 129 -1.93 4.29 1.87
N TRP A 130 -2.94 3.66 1.27
CA TRP A 130 -2.77 2.86 0.07
C TRP A 130 -2.31 3.68 -1.12
N PHE A 131 -2.71 4.94 -1.23
CA PHE A 131 -2.27 5.85 -2.30
C PHE A 131 -0.76 6.04 -2.26
N PHE A 132 -0.20 6.36 -1.08
CA PHE A 132 1.24 6.54 -0.92
C PHE A 132 2.03 5.24 -1.13
N ILE A 133 1.56 4.13 -0.55
CA ILE A 133 2.19 2.81 -0.74
C ILE A 133 2.27 2.48 -2.23
N CYS A 134 1.18 2.70 -2.97
CA CYS A 134 1.13 2.40 -4.39
C CYS A 134 2.07 3.30 -5.19
N LEU A 135 2.01 4.62 -5.00
CA LEU A 135 2.89 5.55 -5.71
C LEU A 135 4.37 5.29 -5.44
N ILE A 136 4.76 5.05 -4.18
CA ILE A 136 6.16 4.81 -3.85
C ILE A 136 6.64 3.51 -4.52
N THR A 137 5.81 2.46 -4.50
CA THR A 137 6.14 1.21 -5.18
C THR A 137 6.38 1.43 -6.68
N THR A 138 5.49 2.16 -7.35
CA THR A 138 5.60 2.38 -8.80
C THR A 138 6.81 3.22 -9.17
N PHE A 139 7.06 4.31 -8.43
CA PHE A 139 8.21 5.17 -8.65
C PHE A 139 9.53 4.47 -8.34
N LEU A 140 9.61 3.75 -7.22
CA LEU A 140 10.83 3.05 -6.82
C LEU A 140 11.20 1.96 -7.83
N TYR A 141 10.24 1.16 -8.25
CA TYR A 141 10.48 0.10 -9.24
C TYR A 141 10.95 0.70 -10.58
N ASP A 142 10.28 1.73 -11.09
CA ASP A 142 10.67 2.35 -12.35
C ASP A 142 12.04 3.04 -12.26
N TYR A 143 12.34 3.69 -11.13
CA TYR A 143 13.63 4.31 -10.88
C TYR A 143 14.76 3.27 -10.89
N LEU A 144 14.63 2.17 -10.14
CA LEU A 144 15.66 1.14 -10.04
C LEU A 144 15.90 0.44 -11.38
N ILE A 145 14.84 0.15 -12.15
CA ILE A 145 14.98 -0.41 -13.49
C ILE A 145 15.68 0.57 -14.43
N LYS A 146 15.31 1.86 -14.40
CA LYS A 146 15.94 2.88 -15.24
C LYS A 146 17.42 3.05 -14.92
N LEU A 147 17.78 3.04 -13.63
CA LEU A 147 19.17 3.10 -13.17
C LEU A 147 19.97 1.90 -13.66
N TRP A 148 19.40 0.70 -13.56
CA TRP A 148 20.03 -0.52 -14.06
C TRP A 148 20.26 -0.49 -15.58
N CYS A 149 19.26 -0.07 -16.36
CA CYS A 149 19.42 0.06 -17.81
C CYS A 149 20.50 1.09 -18.19
N LYS A 150 20.55 2.22 -17.47
CA LYS A 150 21.57 3.26 -17.71
C LYS A 150 22.99 2.74 -17.47
N ASN A 151 23.19 1.94 -16.42
CA ASN A 151 24.51 1.42 -16.06
C ASN A 151 24.99 0.27 -16.96
N ASN A 152 24.11 -0.38 -17.74
CA ASN A 152 24.48 -1.50 -18.62
C ASN A 152 24.45 -1.15 -20.12
N ASN A 153 23.90 0.00 -20.50
CA ASN A 153 23.89 0.49 -21.88
C ASN A 153 24.91 1.62 -22.13
N GLY A 154 25.80 1.87 -21.15
CA GLY A 154 26.87 2.86 -21.22
C GLY A 154 28.24 2.22 -21.34
#